data_AF-A0A0W8E5J9-F1
#
_entry.id   AF-A0A0W8E5J9-F1
#
_cell.length_a   1.000
_cell.length_b   1.000
_cell.length_c   1.000
_cell.angle_alpha   90.00
_cell.angle_beta   90.00
_cell.angle_gamma   90.00
#
_symmetry.space_group_name_H-M   'P 1'
#
loop_
_entity.id
_entity.type
_entity.pdbx_description
1 polymer ?
#
loop_
_entity_poly.entity_id
_entity_poly.type
_entity_poly.pdbx_seq_one_letter_code
_entity_poly.pdbx_strand_id
1 'polypeptide(L)' 'MDLENKRFSGKNRSADFIVKVESVENATFQGYIENIQSGQVQYFRSFLELVSLVQQKLDENNFPQNTTVTRSWKTE' A
#
# COMPACT_ATOMS: atom_id res chain seq x y z
N MET A 1 -29.52 -9.01 5.16
CA MET A 1 -28.72 -9.45 3.99
C MET A 1 -27.47 -8.61 4.04
N ASP A 2 -26.59 -8.94 4.98
CA ASP A 2 -25.62 -8.01 5.54
C ASP A 2 -24.26 -8.28 4.92
N LEU A 3 -23.95 -7.52 3.86
CA LEU A 3 -22.67 -7.54 3.16
C LEU A 3 -21.57 -6.75 3.89
N GLU A 4 -21.85 -6.18 5.07
CA GLU A 4 -20.85 -5.50 5.87
C GLU A 4 -19.95 -6.51 6.59
N ASN A 5 -18.65 -6.44 6.30
CA ASN A 5 -17.57 -7.10 7.02
C ASN A 5 -17.29 -8.57 6.67
N LYS A 6 -17.33 -8.91 5.38
CA LYS A 6 -16.46 -9.98 4.89
C LYS A 6 -15.01 -9.48 4.86
N ARG A 7 -14.41 -9.31 6.05
CA ARG A 7 -12.96 -9.16 6.20
C ARG A 7 -12.33 -10.29 5.42
N PHE A 8 -11.48 -9.96 4.44
CA PHE A 8 -10.86 -10.91 3.51
C PHE A 8 -9.93 -11.86 4.28
N SER A 9 -10.52 -12.85 4.95
CA SER A 9 -9.84 -14.00 5.54
C SER A 9 -9.60 -15.03 4.43
N GLY A 10 -8.87 -14.61 3.40
CA GLY A 10 -8.33 -15.48 2.37
C GLY A 10 -6.92 -15.87 2.78
N LYS A 11 -6.66 -17.17 2.91
CA LYS A 11 -5.43 -17.81 3.41
C LYS A 11 -4.21 -17.65 2.48
N ASN A 12 -4.12 -16.56 1.72
CA ASN A 12 -3.03 -16.23 0.80
C ASN A 12 -2.72 -14.72 0.93
N ARG A 13 -2.00 -14.36 1.99
CA ARG A 13 -1.67 -12.97 2.34
C ARG A 13 -0.47 -12.49 1.52
N SER A 14 -0.71 -12.10 0.28
CA SER A 14 0.30 -11.44 -0.56
C SER A 14 0.01 -9.95 -0.81
N ALA A 15 -1.06 -9.41 -0.24
CA ALA A 15 -1.38 -7.98 -0.34
C ALA A 15 -1.02 -7.27 0.97
N ASP A 16 -0.22 -6.20 0.88
CA ASP A 16 0.12 -5.32 2.02
C ASP A 16 -0.87 -4.16 2.20
N PHE A 17 -1.67 -3.87 1.17
CA PHE A 17 -2.61 -2.74 1.14
C PHE A 17 -3.99 -3.18 0.65
N ILE A 18 -5.04 -2.59 1.24
CA ILE A 18 -6.43 -2.65 0.77
C ILE A 18 -6.82 -1.25 0.31
N VAL A 19 -7.27 -1.13 -0.93
CA VAL A 19 -7.78 0.15 -1.46
C VAL A 19 -9.29 0.04 -1.61
N LYS A 20 -10.03 0.98 -1.03
CA LYS A 20 -11.47 1.12 -1.23
C LYS A 20 -11.75 2.44 -1.93
N VAL A 21 -12.42 2.36 -3.07
CA VAL A 21 -12.91 3.52 -3.82
C VAL A 21 -14.34 3.80 -3.39
N GLU A 22 -14.60 5.02 -2.95
CA GLU A 22 -15.91 5.47 -2.47
C GLU A 22 -16.63 6.30 -3.51
N SER A 23 -15.91 7.13 -4.27
CA SER A 23 -16.49 7.93 -5.35
C SER A 23 -15.53 8.12 -6.53
N VAL A 24 -16.12 8.50 -7.66
CA VAL A 24 -15.39 8.94 -8.84
C VAL A 24 -15.97 10.28 -9.26
N GLU A 25 -15.20 11.34 -9.12
CA GLU A 25 -15.60 12.70 -9.51
C GLU A 25 -14.48 13.32 -10.33
N ASN A 26 -14.77 14.18 -11.30
CA ASN A 26 -13.75 14.82 -12.15
C ASN A 26 -12.74 13.84 -12.78
N ALA A 27 -13.21 12.62 -13.12
CA ALA A 27 -12.38 11.52 -13.60
C ALA A 27 -11.24 11.10 -12.65
N THR A 28 -11.37 11.38 -11.35
CA THR A 28 -10.42 10.98 -10.31
C THR A 28 -11.09 10.07 -9.28
N PHE A 29 -10.36 9.04 -8.85
CA PHE A 29 -10.79 8.14 -7.78
C PHE A 29 -10.60 8.80 -6.42
N GLN A 30 -11.59 8.67 -5.55
CA GLN A 30 -11.54 9.08 -4.15
C GLN A 30 -11.93 7.91 -3.25
N GLY A 31 -11.34 7.86 -2.06
CA GLY A 31 -11.62 6.82 -1.07
C GLY A 31 -10.50 6.72 -0.05
N TYR A 32 -10.20 5.51 0.39
CA TYR A 32 -9.13 5.27 1.36
C TYR A 32 -8.30 4.03 1.08
N ILE A 33 -7.07 4.05 1.58
CA ILE A 33 -6.12 2.95 1.58
C ILE A 33 -5.86 2.52 3.03
N GLU A 34 -5.97 1.22 3.30
CA GLU A 34 -5.65 0.58 4.57
C GLU A 34 -4.38 -0.25 4.40
N ASN A 35 -3.39 -0.01 5.25
CA ASN A 35 -2.23 -0.88 5.34
C ASN A 35 -2.53 -2.04 6.29
N ILE A 36 -2.42 -3.28 5.80
CA ILE A 36 -2.80 -4.48 6.58
C ILE A 36 -1.81 -4.75 7.72
N GLN A 37 -0.54 -4.37 7.55
CA GLN A 37 0.50 -4.60 8.57
C GLN A 37 0.39 -3.63 9.74
N SER A 38 0.15 -2.35 9.47
CA SER A 38 0.06 -1.31 10.50
C SER A 38 -1.38 -1.05 10.98
N GLY A 39 -2.39 -1.48 10.23
CA GLY A 39 -3.79 -1.14 10.47
C GLY A 39 -4.12 0.34 10.21
N GLN A 40 -3.20 1.09 9.60
CA GLN A 40 -3.39 2.51 9.35
C GLN A 40 -4.28 2.73 8.11
N VAL A 41 -5.29 3.58 8.26
CA VAL A 41 -6.18 4.01 7.18
C VAL A 41 -5.86 5.45 6.79
N GLN A 42 -5.70 5.71 5.50
CA GLN A 42 -5.44 7.04 4.94
C GLN A 42 -6.38 7.32 3.77
N TYR A 43 -6.94 8.53 3.71
CA TYR A 43 -7.83 8.93 2.64
C TYR A 43 -7.04 9.52 1.47
N PHE A 44 -7.53 9.29 0.26
CA PHE A 44 -7.03 9.90 -0.97
C PHE A 44 -8.18 10.50 -1.76
N ARG A 45 -7.93 11.65 -2.38
CA ARG A 45 -8.85 12.38 -3.26
C ARG A 45 -8.41 12.32 -4.72
N SER A 46 -7.21 11.77 -4.96
CA SER A 46 -6.76 11.50 -6.32
C SER A 46 -5.93 10.25 -6.46
N PHE A 47 -5.85 9.77 -7.71
CA PHE A 47 -4.97 8.66 -8.05
C PHE A 47 -3.50 8.96 -7.73
N LEU A 48 -3.03 10.19 -7.96
CA LEU A 48 -1.65 10.56 -7.63
C LEU A 48 -1.40 10.60 -6.12
N GLU A 49 -2.40 11.03 -5.35
CA GLU A 49 -2.32 10.99 -3.88
C GLU A 49 -2.26 9.54 -3.37
N LEU A 50 -3.07 8.63 -3.93
CA LEU A 50 -2.98 7.19 -3.64
C LEU A 50 -1.56 6.66 -3.91
N VAL A 51 -0.98 6.96 -5.07
CA VAL A 51 0.37 6.51 -5.44
C VAL A 51 1.42 7.09 -4.48
N SER A 52 1.30 8.36 -4.12
CA SER A 52 2.20 9.02 -3.17
C SER A 52 2.13 8.38 -1.78
N LEU A 53 0.92 8.01 -1.32
CA LEU A 53 0.74 7.33 -0.04
C LEU A 53 1.38 5.93 -0.04
N VAL A 54 1.27 5.19 -1.14
CA VAL A 54 1.95 3.89 -1.29
C VAL A 54 3.45 4.08 -1.32
N GLN A 55 3.96 5.05 -2.09
CA GLN A 55 5.39 5.32 -2.17
C GLN A 55 5.97 5.66 -0.79
N GLN A 56 5.34 6.59 -0.06
CA GLN A 56 5.77 6.94 1.30
C GLN A 56 5.84 5.70 2.21
N LYS A 57 4.86 4.80 2.10
CA LYS A 57 4.84 3.57 2.90
C LYS A 57 5.91 2.57 2.48
N LEU A 58 6.26 2.50 1.20
CA LEU A 58 7.37 1.66 0.73
C LEU A 58 8.72 2.22 1.21
N ASP A 59 8.90 3.53 1.16
CA ASP A 59 10.09 4.22 1.64
C ASP A 59 10.26 4.05 3.17
N GLU A 60 9.18 4.20 3.94
CA GLU A 60 9.17 3.91 5.39
C GLU A 60 9.61 2.47 5.70
N ASN A 61 9.18 1.52 4.88
CA ASN A 61 9.53 0.10 5.01
C ASN A 61 10.89 -0.26 4.38
N ASN A 62 11.64 0.72 3.87
CA ASN A 62 12.90 0.53 3.14
C ASN A 62 12.76 -0.51 2.02
N PHE A 63 11.63 -0.49 1.31
CA PHE A 63 11.33 -1.42 0.22
C PHE A 63 11.59 -0.74 -1.15
N PRO A 64 12.18 -1.45 -2.13
CA PRO A 64 12.70 -2.81 -2.04
C PRO A 64 13.99 -2.87 -1.22
N GLN A 65 14.05 -3.86 -0.33
CA GLN A 65 15.29 -4.20 0.35
C GLN A 65 16.32 -4.63 -0.70
N ASN A 66 17.57 -4.18 -0.59
CA ASN A 66 18.64 -4.62 -1.49
C ASN A 66 18.73 -6.15 -1.47
N THR A 67 18.27 -6.79 -2.54
CA THR A 67 18.31 -8.27 -2.67
C THR A 67 19.73 -8.76 -2.92
N THR A 68 20.61 -7.86 -3.34
CA THR A 68 22.01 -8.14 -3.67
C THR A 68 22.89 -7.11 -2.96
N VAL A 69 23.88 -7.60 -2.20
CA VAL A 69 24.94 -6.74 -1.66
C VAL A 69 25.92 -6.44 -2.78
N THR A 70 26.17 -5.17 -3.07
CA THR A 70 27.21 -4.77 -4.03
C THR A 70 28.56 -5.28 -3.52
N ARG A 71 29.15 -6.24 -4.23
CA ARG A 71 30.49 -6.74 -3.94
C ARG A 71 31.48 -5.58 -4.03
N SER A 72 32.10 -5.22 -2.91
CA SER A 72 33.28 -4.35 -2.88
C SER A 72 34.53 -5.22 -2.70
N TRP A 73 35.59 -4.86 -3.43
CA TRP A 73 36.91 -5.44 -3.17
C TRP A 73 37.51 -4.67 -1.99
N LYS A 74 37.84 -5.37 -0.90
CA LYS A 74 38.69 -4.79 0.14
C LYS A 74 40.10 -4.69 -0.43
N THR A 75 40.63 -3.48 -0.50
CA THR A 75 42.07 -3.25 -0.62
C THR A 75 42.66 -3.37 0.80
N GLU A 76 43.61 -4.29 0.97
CA GLU A 76 44.42 -4.46 2.18
C GLU A 76 45.24 -3.23 2.53
#